data_AF-A0A0M2K3V2-F1
#
_entry.id   AF-A0A0M2K3V2-F1
#
_cell.length_a   1.000
_cell.length_b   1.000
_cell.length_c   1.000
_cell.angle_alpha   90.00
_cell.angle_beta   90.00
_cell.angle_gamma   90.00
#
_symmetry.space_group_name_H-M   'P 1'
#
loop_
_entity.id
_entity.type
_entity.pdbx_description
1 polymer ?
#
loop_
_entity_poly.entity_id
_entity_poly.type
_entity_poly.pdbx_seq_one_letter_code
_entity_poly.pdbx_strand_id
1 'polypeptide(L)'
;MRAAVASGAEVLGWQAGVPGVGAGTGAVVQGLIDSRQGRAEEFVDGVADLVDAHRLLEQVRADPGLQNLLWDGIQAAMSAADSGKRIYLARVVANALTDDTKMDDAQFIVAALRELEGPHVRALVRLIAADDENRKDPGNNDETLQTALSNEPPAVKAVLVRTGLVLVGSQPVSSGLYSIPRAENYSITGVNEFGRRIIRELQETETN
;
A
#
# COMPACT_ATOMS: atom_id res chain seq x y z
N MET A 1 -30.06 -7.51 11.75
CA MET A 1 -29.69 -8.77 11.07
C MET A 1 -28.31 -8.55 10.45
N ARG A 2 -27.24 -8.96 11.14
CA ARG A 2 -25.85 -8.73 10.69
C ARG A 2 -25.50 -9.80 9.64
N ALA A 3 -25.21 -9.38 8.42
CA ALA A 3 -24.69 -10.27 7.39
C ALA A 3 -23.19 -10.48 7.65
N ALA A 4 -22.82 -11.73 7.93
CA ALA A 4 -21.42 -12.14 8.01
C ALA A 4 -20.82 -12.05 6.61
N VAL A 5 -19.86 -11.14 6.40
CA VAL A 5 -19.00 -11.17 5.22
C VAL A 5 -18.07 -12.35 5.43
N ALA A 6 -18.31 -13.43 4.69
CA ALA A 6 -17.48 -14.62 4.68
C ALA A 6 -16.09 -14.25 4.13
N SER A 7 -15.10 -14.11 5.02
CA SER A 7 -13.70 -14.11 4.66
C SER A 7 -13.35 -15.48 4.07
N GLY A 8 -12.67 -15.46 2.92
CA GLY A 8 -12.40 -16.63 2.09
C GLY A 8 -11.79 -17.82 2.84
N ALA A 9 -12.43 -18.97 2.67
CA ALA A 9 -11.88 -20.31 2.46
C ALA A 9 -10.75 -20.91 3.33
N GLU A 10 -10.22 -20.28 4.39
CA GLU A 10 -9.18 -20.90 5.24
C GLU A 10 -9.61 -21.21 6.69
N VAL A 11 -10.84 -20.88 7.11
CA VAL A 11 -11.31 -21.21 8.47
C VAL A 11 -11.82 -22.66 8.60
N LEU A 12 -11.89 -23.41 7.50
CA LEU A 12 -12.36 -24.79 7.50
C LEU A 12 -11.18 -25.75 7.74
N GLY A 13 -10.82 -25.97 9.01
CA GLY A 13 -9.93 -27.11 9.33
C GLY A 13 -9.45 -27.28 10.77
N TRP A 14 -9.51 -26.27 11.64
CA TRP A 14 -8.88 -26.39 12.97
C TRP A 14 -9.76 -27.02 14.06
N GLN A 15 -11.02 -27.36 13.77
CA GLN A 15 -11.87 -28.09 14.71
C GLN A 15 -11.53 -29.59 14.84
N ALA A 16 -10.54 -30.10 14.11
CA ALA A 16 -10.06 -31.47 14.24
C ALA A 16 -8.79 -31.57 15.11
N GLY A 17 -8.98 -31.57 16.43
CA GLY A 17 -8.25 -32.44 17.35
C GLY A 17 -6.75 -32.21 17.59
N VAL A 18 -6.40 -31.30 18.50
CA VAL A 18 -5.25 -31.49 19.41
C VAL A 18 -5.73 -31.22 20.85
N PRO A 19 -5.95 -32.26 21.67
CA PRO A 19 -6.27 -32.09 23.08
C PRO A 19 -5.11 -31.39 23.82
N GLY A 20 -5.35 -30.21 24.39
CA GLY A 20 -4.37 -29.48 25.22
C GLY A 20 -4.12 -28.02 24.84
N VAL A 21 -4.61 -27.57 23.68
CA VAL A 21 -4.48 -26.17 23.23
C VAL A 21 -5.74 -25.40 23.68
N GLY A 22 -5.75 -25.02 24.96
CA GLY A 22 -6.93 -24.55 25.71
C GLY A 22 -7.47 -23.16 25.33
N ALA A 23 -8.64 -22.83 25.89
CA ALA A 23 -9.46 -21.62 25.67
C ALA A 23 -8.72 -20.26 25.51
N GLY A 24 -7.49 -20.13 26.03
CA GLY A 24 -6.64 -18.96 25.82
C GLY A 24 -6.18 -18.75 24.37
N THR A 25 -5.92 -19.81 23.60
CA THR A 25 -5.59 -19.67 22.16
C THR A 25 -6.80 -19.24 21.36
N GLY A 26 -7.99 -19.69 21.72
CA GLY A 26 -9.26 -19.25 21.14
C GLY A 26 -9.48 -17.75 21.33
N ALA A 27 -9.23 -17.22 22.53
CA ALA A 27 -9.36 -15.79 22.82
C ALA A 27 -8.36 -14.92 22.02
N VAL A 28 -7.11 -15.37 21.87
CA VAL A 28 -6.09 -14.65 21.07
C VAL A 28 -6.48 -14.64 19.59
N VAL A 29 -6.88 -15.78 19.03
CA VAL A 29 -7.31 -15.86 17.63
C VAL A 29 -8.55 -14.99 17.40
N GLN A 30 -9.52 -15.03 18.32
CA GLN A 30 -10.71 -14.19 18.24
C GLN A 30 -10.35 -12.71 18.28
N GLY A 31 -9.47 -12.28 19.19
CA GLY A 31 -9.01 -10.89 19.25
C GLY A 31 -8.31 -10.42 17.97
N LEU A 32 -7.57 -11.30 17.29
CA LEU A 32 -6.98 -10.99 15.99
C LEU A 32 -8.03 -10.85 14.87
N ILE A 33 -9.07 -11.70 14.89
CA ILE A 33 -10.20 -11.62 13.95
C ILE A 33 -10.97 -10.32 14.18
N ASP A 34 -11.32 -10.01 15.42
CA ASP A 34 -12.06 -8.80 15.80
C ASP A 34 -11.28 -7.54 15.39
N SER A 35 -9.96 -7.52 15.60
CA SER A 35 -9.10 -6.41 15.17
C SER A 35 -9.05 -6.23 13.64
N ARG A 36 -9.07 -7.33 12.87
CA ARG A 36 -9.13 -7.25 11.41
C ARG A 36 -10.51 -6.79 10.93
N GLN A 37 -11.58 -7.31 11.54
CA GLN A 37 -12.94 -6.89 11.23
C GLN A 37 -13.14 -5.41 11.54
N GLY A 38 -12.69 -4.92 12.70
CA GLY A 38 -12.79 -3.50 13.05
C GLY A 38 -12.06 -2.60 12.05
N ARG A 39 -10.91 -3.02 11.50
CA ARG A 39 -10.21 -2.28 10.45
C ARG A 39 -10.93 -2.32 9.10
N ALA A 40 -11.59 -3.42 8.77
CA ALA A 40 -12.43 -3.51 7.57
C ALA A 40 -13.66 -2.60 7.69
N GLU A 41 -14.32 -2.59 8.85
CA GLU A 41 -15.46 -1.71 9.15
C GLU A 41 -15.03 -0.24 9.06
N GLU A 42 -13.94 0.14 9.73
CA GLU A 42 -13.38 1.51 9.66
C GLU A 42 -13.10 1.96 8.21
N PHE A 43 -12.56 1.06 7.37
CA PHE A 43 -12.32 1.36 5.97
C PHE A 43 -13.62 1.53 5.18
N VAL A 44 -14.60 0.62 5.34
CA VAL A 44 -15.88 0.70 4.62
C VAL A 44 -16.66 1.94 5.04
N ASP A 45 -16.68 2.25 6.34
CA ASP A 45 -17.29 3.46 6.88
C ASP A 45 -16.59 4.70 6.31
N GLY A 46 -15.25 4.72 6.28
CA GLY A 46 -14.50 5.82 5.67
C GLY A 46 -14.77 6.02 4.18
N VAL A 47 -15.02 4.94 3.42
CA VAL A 47 -15.49 5.05 2.02
C VAL A 47 -16.91 5.61 1.98
N ALA A 48 -17.82 5.08 2.81
CA ALA A 48 -19.23 5.46 2.87
C ALA A 48 -19.50 6.86 3.45
N ASP A 49 -18.53 7.47 4.15
CA ASP A 49 -18.59 8.87 4.57
C ASP A 49 -18.24 9.82 3.41
N LEU A 50 -17.42 9.35 2.46
CA LEU A 50 -16.96 10.11 1.30
C LEU A 50 -17.88 9.95 0.08
N VAL A 51 -18.67 8.88 0.03
CA VAL A 51 -19.67 8.63 -1.01
C VAL A 51 -21.06 8.46 -0.39
N ASP A 52 -22.14 8.66 -1.13
CA ASP A 52 -23.48 8.33 -0.60
C ASP A 52 -23.59 6.81 -0.39
N ALA A 53 -23.70 6.36 0.87
CA ALA A 53 -23.75 4.95 1.25
C ALA A 53 -24.84 4.13 0.54
N HIS A 54 -25.98 4.75 0.19
CA HIS A 54 -27.04 4.04 -0.55
C HIS A 54 -26.62 3.81 -2.01
N ARG A 55 -25.90 4.77 -2.59
CA ARG A 55 -25.38 4.66 -3.96
C ARG A 55 -24.20 3.70 -4.05
N LEU A 56 -23.38 3.61 -3.01
CA LEU A 56 -22.23 2.70 -2.94
C LEU A 56 -22.62 1.25 -3.27
N LEU A 57 -23.64 0.72 -2.60
CA LEU A 57 -24.06 -0.67 -2.79
C LEU A 57 -24.65 -0.91 -4.19
N GLU A 58 -25.38 0.06 -4.73
CA GLU A 58 -25.94 -0.02 -6.09
C GLU A 58 -24.84 0.02 -7.15
N GLN A 59 -23.88 0.94 -7.02
CA GLN A 59 -22.73 1.08 -7.93
C GLN A 59 -21.86 -0.18 -7.92
N VAL A 60 -21.51 -0.69 -6.72
CA VAL A 60 -20.69 -1.89 -6.58
C VAL A 60 -21.37 -3.13 -7.16
N ARG A 61 -22.70 -3.24 -7.09
CA ARG A 61 -23.44 -4.35 -7.72
C ARG A 61 -23.50 -4.24 -9.24
N ALA A 62 -23.49 -3.02 -9.77
CA ALA A 62 -23.59 -2.77 -11.19
C ALA A 62 -22.25 -2.94 -11.92
N ASP A 63 -21.12 -2.76 -11.23
CA ASP A 63 -19.78 -2.80 -11.80
C ASP A 63 -18.84 -3.80 -11.07
N PRO A 64 -18.50 -4.93 -11.72
CA PRO A 64 -17.55 -5.91 -11.17
C PRO A 64 -16.15 -5.33 -10.88
N GLY A 65 -15.72 -4.31 -11.63
CA GLY A 65 -14.45 -3.62 -11.40
C GLY A 65 -14.44 -2.88 -10.07
N LEU A 66 -15.50 -2.11 -9.77
CA LEU A 66 -15.68 -1.46 -8.48
C LEU A 66 -15.81 -2.46 -7.33
N GLN A 67 -16.50 -3.58 -7.55
CA GLN A 67 -16.59 -4.65 -6.56
C GLN A 67 -15.21 -5.22 -6.21
N ASN A 68 -14.38 -5.50 -7.21
CA ASN A 68 -13.03 -6.01 -6.99
C ASN A 68 -12.14 -4.97 -6.30
N LEU A 69 -12.19 -3.71 -6.73
CA LEU A 69 -11.42 -2.63 -6.12
C LEU A 69 -11.80 -2.44 -4.64
N LEU A 70 -13.09 -2.43 -4.32
CA LEU A 70 -13.57 -2.33 -2.94
C LEU A 70 -13.11 -3.54 -2.11
N TRP A 71 -13.18 -4.75 -2.68
CA TRP A 71 -12.72 -5.96 -2.01
C TRP A 71 -11.21 -5.93 -1.73
N ASP A 72 -10.40 -5.55 -2.71
CA ASP A 72 -8.95 -5.42 -2.54
C ASP A 72 -8.60 -4.34 -1.50
N GLY A 73 -9.35 -3.23 -1.49
CA GLY A 73 -9.27 -2.21 -0.46
C GLY A 73 -9.53 -2.75 0.94
N ILE A 74 -10.60 -3.56 1.12
CA ILE A 74 -10.90 -4.24 2.39
C ILE A 74 -9.75 -5.15 2.82
N GLN A 75 -9.20 -5.96 1.91
CA GLN A 75 -8.09 -6.87 2.23
C GLN A 75 -6.82 -6.10 2.65
N ALA A 76 -6.53 -4.99 1.97
CA ALA A 76 -5.41 -4.11 2.31
C ALA A 76 -5.62 -3.44 3.68
N ALA A 77 -6.82 -2.94 3.97
CA ALA A 77 -7.16 -2.29 5.24
C ALA A 77 -7.10 -3.27 6.43
N MET A 78 -7.59 -4.50 6.28
CA MET A 78 -7.49 -5.55 7.30
C MET A 78 -6.04 -5.88 7.68
N SER A 79 -5.11 -5.68 6.75
CA SER A 79 -3.68 -5.98 6.97
C SER A 79 -2.93 -4.76 7.51
N ALA A 80 -3.34 -3.54 7.14
CA ALA A 80 -2.72 -2.29 7.52
C ALA A 80 -2.80 -2.01 9.04
N ALA A 81 -1.67 -2.04 9.73
CA ALA A 81 -1.60 -1.62 11.14
C ALA A 81 -1.76 -0.10 11.31
N ASP A 82 -1.24 0.67 10.35
CA ASP A 82 -1.27 2.13 10.32
C ASP A 82 -2.66 2.67 9.91
N SER A 83 -3.20 3.62 10.67
CA SER A 83 -4.50 4.24 10.39
C SER A 83 -4.45 5.23 9.23
N GLY A 84 -3.35 5.97 9.05
CA GLY A 84 -3.18 6.89 7.91
C GLY A 84 -3.30 6.17 6.58
N LYS A 85 -2.65 5.00 6.46
CA LYS A 85 -2.78 4.08 5.32
C LYS A 85 -4.22 3.63 5.09
N ARG A 86 -4.99 3.33 6.15
CA ARG A 86 -6.42 2.95 6.01
C ARG A 86 -7.27 4.12 5.51
N ILE A 87 -7.04 5.33 6.05
CA ILE A 87 -7.71 6.56 5.60
C ILE A 87 -7.38 6.85 4.13
N TYR A 88 -6.11 6.72 3.74
CA TYR A 88 -5.70 6.95 2.36
C TYR A 88 -6.32 5.91 1.41
N LEU A 89 -6.31 4.63 1.77
CA LEU A 89 -7.01 3.57 1.03
C LEU A 89 -8.49 3.92 0.82
N ALA A 90 -9.20 4.37 1.87
CA ALA A 90 -10.61 4.74 1.76
C ALA A 90 -10.84 5.89 0.78
N ARG A 91 -10.00 6.94 0.84
CA ARG A 91 -10.06 8.08 -0.10
C ARG A 91 -9.84 7.66 -1.54
N VAL A 92 -8.86 6.78 -1.79
CA VAL A 92 -8.54 6.28 -3.14
C VAL A 92 -9.73 5.52 -3.72
N VAL A 93 -10.33 4.62 -2.95
CA VAL A 93 -11.48 3.82 -3.41
C VAL A 93 -12.73 4.70 -3.60
N ALA A 94 -13.00 5.63 -2.68
CA ALA A 94 -14.11 6.58 -2.80
C ALA A 94 -13.99 7.48 -4.05
N ASN A 95 -12.77 7.91 -4.40
CA ASN A 95 -12.51 8.69 -5.60
C ASN A 95 -12.82 7.89 -6.89
N ALA A 96 -12.48 6.60 -6.93
CA ALA A 96 -12.79 5.75 -8.08
C ALA A 96 -14.29 5.43 -8.20
N LEU A 97 -15.02 5.38 -7.08
CA LEU A 97 -16.48 5.20 -7.05
C LEU A 97 -17.27 6.42 -7.56
N THR A 98 -16.63 7.60 -7.57
CA THR A 98 -17.26 8.87 -7.98
C THR A 98 -16.77 9.37 -9.33
N ASP A 99 -15.69 8.80 -9.86
CA ASP A 99 -15.04 9.19 -11.10
C ASP A 99 -14.34 7.99 -11.76
N ASP A 100 -14.98 7.42 -12.78
CA ASP A 100 -14.49 6.23 -13.51
C ASP A 100 -13.10 6.44 -14.11
N THR A 101 -12.70 7.69 -14.40
CA THR A 101 -11.36 7.98 -14.94
C THR A 101 -10.23 7.71 -13.94
N LYS A 102 -10.58 7.56 -12.65
CA LYS A 102 -9.64 7.25 -11.57
C LYS A 102 -9.55 5.76 -11.24
N MET A 103 -10.32 4.91 -11.93
CA MET A 103 -10.35 3.47 -11.65
C MET A 103 -8.96 2.83 -11.73
N ASP A 104 -8.27 3.02 -12.86
CA ASP A 104 -6.97 2.39 -13.10
C ASP A 104 -5.92 2.89 -12.08
N ASP A 105 -5.91 4.19 -11.80
CA ASP A 105 -5.01 4.80 -10.80
C ASP A 105 -5.30 4.23 -9.40
N ALA A 106 -6.58 4.08 -9.03
CA ALA A 106 -6.96 3.50 -7.76
C ALA A 106 -6.55 2.03 -7.63
N GLN A 107 -6.68 1.24 -8.69
CA GLN A 107 -6.21 -0.15 -8.71
C GLN A 107 -4.70 -0.24 -8.48
N PHE A 108 -3.91 0.62 -9.13
CA PHE A 108 -2.46 0.65 -8.92
C PHE A 108 -2.08 1.10 -7.50
N ILE A 109 -2.75 2.12 -6.96
CA ILE A 109 -2.49 2.60 -5.59
C ILE A 109 -2.85 1.52 -4.56
N VAL A 110 -4.02 0.88 -4.69
CA VAL A 110 -4.45 -0.20 -3.77
C VAL A 110 -3.48 -1.38 -3.85
N ALA A 111 -3.06 -1.79 -5.05
CA ALA A 111 -2.09 -2.85 -5.22
C ALA A 111 -0.73 -2.52 -4.56
N ALA A 112 -0.21 -1.31 -4.75
CA ALA A 112 1.01 -0.87 -4.11
C ALA A 112 0.88 -0.82 -2.58
N LEU A 113 -0.17 -0.16 -2.07
CA LEU A 113 -0.40 -0.03 -0.63
C LEU A 113 -0.60 -1.39 0.04
N ARG A 114 -1.20 -2.38 -0.62
CA ARG A 114 -1.34 -3.74 -0.08
C ARG A 114 0.01 -4.38 0.27
N GLU A 115 1.08 -4.04 -0.44
CA GLU A 115 2.41 -4.60 -0.21
C GLU A 115 3.33 -3.71 0.66
N LEU A 116 3.00 -2.43 0.77
CA LEU A 116 3.82 -1.49 1.52
C LEU A 116 3.53 -1.55 3.02
N GLU A 117 4.56 -1.84 3.81
CA GLU A 117 4.50 -1.83 5.26
C GLU A 117 5.43 -0.75 5.80
N GLY A 118 5.36 -0.49 7.11
CA GLY A 118 6.14 0.57 7.77
C GLY A 118 7.64 0.62 7.38
N PRO A 119 8.37 -0.51 7.28
CA PRO A 119 9.74 -0.51 6.79
C PRO A 119 9.89 0.02 5.35
N HIS A 120 8.97 -0.34 4.45
CA HIS A 120 8.96 0.10 3.05
C HIS A 120 8.69 1.61 2.95
N VAL A 121 7.71 2.12 3.70
CA VAL A 121 7.39 3.55 3.76
C VAL A 121 8.58 4.36 4.27
N ARG A 122 9.19 3.95 5.39
CA ARG A 122 10.38 4.63 5.95
C ARG A 122 11.58 4.60 5.02
N ALA A 123 11.81 3.48 4.32
CA ALA A 123 12.85 3.38 3.32
C ALA A 123 12.59 4.35 2.16
N LEU A 124 11.36 4.36 1.62
CA LEU A 124 10.99 5.25 0.52
C LEU A 124 11.14 6.73 0.89
N VAL A 125 10.79 7.14 2.12
CA VAL A 125 11.05 8.50 2.62
C VAL A 125 12.55 8.85 2.59
N ARG A 126 13.42 7.96 3.07
CA ARG A 126 14.89 8.17 3.03
C ARG A 126 15.41 8.24 1.60
N LEU A 127 14.90 7.38 0.72
CA LEU A 127 15.30 7.35 -0.69
C LEU A 127 14.85 8.62 -1.44
N ILE A 128 13.65 9.15 -1.15
CA ILE A 128 13.17 10.41 -1.70
C ILE A 128 14.12 11.56 -1.32
N ALA A 129 14.48 11.65 -0.03
CA ALA A 129 15.40 12.68 0.44
C ALA A 129 16.78 12.59 -0.24
N ALA A 130 17.32 11.38 -0.39
CA ALA A 130 18.60 11.15 -1.05
C ALA A 130 18.56 11.42 -2.57
N ASP A 131 17.45 11.07 -3.24
CA ASP A 131 17.22 11.36 -4.66
C ASP A 131 17.08 12.87 -4.89
N ASP A 132 16.37 13.59 -4.00
CA ASP A 132 16.25 15.05 -4.06
C ASP A 132 17.59 15.78 -3.84
N GLU A 133 18.46 15.22 -3.01
CA GLU A 133 19.82 15.73 -2.83
C GLU A 133 20.66 15.51 -4.10
N ASN A 134 20.64 14.32 -4.70
CA ASN A 134 21.33 14.04 -5.96
C ASN A 134 20.84 14.94 -7.11
N ARG A 135 19.54 15.21 -7.19
CA ARG A 135 18.99 16.11 -8.22
C ARG A 135 19.51 17.55 -8.12
N LYS A 136 19.97 17.97 -6.94
CA LYS A 136 20.61 19.29 -6.75
C LYS A 136 22.05 19.33 -7.21
N ASP A 137 22.73 18.19 -7.27
CA ASP A 137 24.09 18.05 -7.79
C ASP A 137 24.21 16.86 -8.77
N PRO A 138 23.75 17.04 -10.03
CA PRO A 138 23.79 15.99 -11.04
C PRO A 138 25.20 15.50 -11.40
N GLY A 139 26.26 16.21 -10.98
CA GLY A 139 27.65 15.83 -11.24
C GLY A 139 28.17 14.73 -10.31
N ASN A 140 27.46 14.41 -9.24
CA ASN A 140 27.92 13.50 -8.18
C ASN A 140 27.60 12.01 -8.42
N ASN A 141 27.39 11.58 -9.67
CA ASN A 141 27.21 10.16 -10.06
C ASN A 141 26.23 9.35 -9.19
N ASP A 142 25.17 10.00 -8.73
CA ASP A 142 24.14 9.46 -7.84
C ASP A 142 24.64 8.91 -6.47
N GLU A 143 25.82 9.30 -5.98
CA GLU A 143 26.46 8.67 -4.80
C GLU A 143 25.59 8.68 -3.54
N THR A 144 24.86 9.77 -3.27
CA THR A 144 24.01 9.90 -2.07
C THR A 144 22.88 8.87 -2.10
N LEU A 145 22.13 8.79 -3.20
CA LEU A 145 21.08 7.78 -3.39
C LEU A 145 21.65 6.35 -3.35
N GLN A 146 22.78 6.09 -4.01
CA GLN A 146 23.37 4.74 -4.01
C GLN A 146 23.82 4.31 -2.62
N THR A 147 24.32 5.23 -1.81
CA THR A 147 24.64 4.98 -0.39
C THR A 147 23.38 4.68 0.40
N ALA A 148 22.32 5.47 0.24
CA ALA A 148 21.03 5.22 0.89
C ALA A 148 20.45 3.84 0.53
N LEU A 149 20.46 3.47 -0.76
CA LEU A 149 20.02 2.16 -1.25
C LEU A 149 20.85 0.99 -0.70
N SER A 150 22.15 1.19 -0.49
CA SER A 150 23.04 0.17 0.04
C SER A 150 22.74 -0.15 1.51
N ASN A 151 22.17 0.82 2.23
CA ASN A 151 21.75 0.65 3.63
C ASN A 151 20.36 -0.03 3.76
N GLU A 152 19.60 -0.15 2.67
CA GLU A 152 18.29 -0.80 2.71
C GLU A 152 18.39 -2.33 2.52
N PRO A 153 17.62 -3.12 3.28
CA PRO A 153 17.58 -4.58 3.10
C PRO A 153 17.16 -4.98 1.67
N PRO A 154 17.72 -6.07 1.11
CA PRO A 154 17.34 -6.55 -0.23
C PRO A 154 15.83 -6.78 -0.41
N ALA A 155 15.16 -7.30 0.62
CA ALA A 155 13.71 -7.53 0.60
C ALA A 155 12.90 -6.23 0.46
N VAL A 156 13.36 -5.15 1.09
CA VAL A 156 12.71 -3.82 1.00
C VAL A 156 12.88 -3.27 -0.42
N LYS A 157 14.11 -3.30 -0.95
CA LYS A 157 14.38 -2.89 -2.34
C LYS A 157 13.53 -3.65 -3.35
N ALA A 158 13.42 -4.97 -3.19
CA ALA A 158 12.62 -5.81 -4.08
C ALA A 158 11.12 -5.45 -4.06
N VAL A 159 10.56 -5.11 -2.89
CA VAL A 159 9.18 -4.63 -2.79
C VAL A 159 9.03 -3.30 -3.54
N LEU A 160 9.90 -2.32 -3.28
CA LEU A 160 9.82 -1.01 -3.93
C LEU A 160 9.88 -1.09 -5.46
N VAL A 161 10.71 -2.00 -5.99
CA VAL A 161 10.78 -2.30 -7.44
C VAL A 161 9.49 -2.96 -7.92
N ARG A 162 9.02 -4.02 -7.23
CA ARG A 162 7.82 -4.77 -7.64
C ARG A 162 6.56 -3.92 -7.62
N THR A 163 6.44 -3.00 -6.66
CA THR A 163 5.31 -2.07 -6.56
C THR A 163 5.47 -0.85 -7.48
N GLY A 164 6.55 -0.76 -8.25
CA GLY A 164 6.75 0.31 -9.22
C GLY A 164 6.92 1.70 -8.61
N LEU A 165 7.49 1.82 -7.41
CA LEU A 165 7.66 3.12 -6.72
C LEU A 165 8.98 3.80 -7.04
N VAL A 166 9.91 3.05 -7.65
CA VAL A 166 11.27 3.50 -7.95
C VAL A 166 11.55 3.40 -9.44
N LEU A 167 12.49 4.22 -9.90
CA LEU A 167 13.03 4.15 -11.25
C LEU A 167 14.13 3.08 -11.30
N VAL A 168 14.11 2.27 -12.35
CA VAL A 168 15.07 1.18 -12.56
C VAL A 168 15.75 1.35 -13.92
N GLY A 169 17.04 1.05 -13.98
CA GLY A 169 17.86 1.17 -15.18
C GLY A 169 18.41 2.57 -15.41
N SER A 170 19.03 2.80 -16.56
CA SER A 170 19.58 4.12 -16.91
C SER A 170 18.47 5.11 -17.22
N GLN A 171 18.45 6.22 -16.48
CA GLN A 171 17.48 7.30 -16.62
C GLN A 171 18.21 8.58 -17.01
N PRO A 172 17.62 9.43 -17.88
CA PRO A 172 18.21 10.73 -18.19
C PRO A 172 18.14 11.63 -16.94
N VAL A 173 19.28 12.18 -16.53
CA VAL A 173 19.38 13.12 -15.40
C VAL A 173 19.45 14.56 -15.90
N SER A 174 20.22 14.80 -16.98
CA SER A 174 20.24 16.06 -17.72
C SER A 174 20.71 15.84 -19.16
N SER A 175 20.87 16.91 -19.95
CA SER A 175 21.26 16.80 -21.37
C SER A 175 22.59 16.04 -21.53
N GLY A 176 22.52 14.80 -22.03
CA GLY A 176 23.66 13.93 -22.24
C GLY A 176 24.18 13.19 -20.99
N LEU A 177 23.57 13.39 -19.81
CA LEU A 177 23.92 12.69 -18.57
C LEU A 177 22.83 11.69 -18.18
N TYR A 178 23.26 10.47 -17.87
CA TYR A 178 22.39 9.37 -17.46
C TYR A 178 22.82 8.83 -16.11
N SER A 179 21.84 8.34 -15.34
CA SER A 179 22.08 7.65 -14.08
C SER A 179 22.82 6.32 -14.33
N ILE A 180 23.63 5.93 -13.35
CA ILE A 180 24.45 4.73 -13.44
C ILE A 180 23.81 3.64 -12.57
N PRO A 181 23.11 2.65 -13.17
CA PRO A 181 22.48 1.59 -12.40
C PRO A 181 23.54 0.67 -11.77
N ARG A 182 23.36 0.34 -10.49
CA ARG A 182 24.22 -0.62 -9.76
C ARG A 182 23.47 -1.91 -9.47
N ALA A 183 24.08 -3.05 -9.80
CA ALA A 183 23.47 -4.36 -9.65
C ALA A 183 23.16 -4.68 -8.17
N GLU A 184 24.04 -4.27 -7.23
CA GLU A 184 23.80 -4.46 -5.78
C GLU A 184 22.55 -3.71 -5.26
N ASN A 185 22.08 -2.71 -6.01
CA ASN A 185 20.92 -1.90 -5.69
C ASN A 185 19.76 -2.15 -6.65
N TYR A 186 19.69 -3.35 -7.25
CA TYR A 186 18.61 -3.75 -8.16
C TYR A 186 18.43 -2.77 -9.34
N SER A 187 19.52 -2.11 -9.74
CA SER A 187 19.53 -1.07 -10.76
C SER A 187 18.58 0.10 -10.45
N ILE A 188 18.24 0.34 -9.19
CA ILE A 188 17.45 1.49 -8.77
C ILE A 188 18.27 2.76 -8.96
N THR A 189 17.70 3.76 -9.62
CA THR A 189 18.36 5.04 -9.91
C THR A 189 17.56 6.27 -9.50
N GLY A 190 16.42 6.10 -8.83
CA GLY A 190 15.63 7.23 -8.33
C GLY A 190 14.28 6.79 -7.81
N VAL A 191 13.52 7.76 -7.30
CA VAL A 191 12.12 7.57 -6.92
C VAL A 191 11.24 8.26 -7.94
N ASN A 192 10.27 7.54 -8.49
CA ASN A 192 9.37 8.08 -9.50
C ASN A 192 8.24 8.92 -8.86
N GLU A 193 7.47 9.61 -9.70
CA GLU A 193 6.37 10.47 -9.25
C GLU A 193 5.27 9.70 -8.50
N PHE A 194 5.04 8.44 -8.87
CA PHE A 194 4.07 7.58 -8.18
C PHE A 194 4.50 7.29 -6.74
N GLY A 195 5.76 6.91 -6.52
CA GLY A 195 6.34 6.70 -5.19
C GLY A 195 6.33 7.97 -4.34
N ARG A 196 6.65 9.12 -4.94
CA ARG A 196 6.59 10.42 -4.27
C ARG A 196 5.17 10.81 -3.87
N ARG A 197 4.20 10.59 -4.77
CA ARG A 197 2.78 10.83 -4.50
C ARG A 197 2.28 9.98 -3.33
N ILE A 198 2.58 8.67 -3.30
CA ILE A 198 2.16 7.81 -2.19
C ILE A 198 2.69 8.33 -0.84
N ILE A 199 3.97 8.70 -0.75
CA ILE A 199 4.54 9.22 0.50
C ILE A 199 3.89 10.52 0.94
N ARG A 200 3.69 11.46 0.01
CA ARG A 200 3.02 12.72 0.31
C ARG A 200 1.61 12.50 0.89
N GLU A 201 0.82 11.65 0.24
CA GLU A 201 -0.57 11.37 0.66
C GLU A 201 -0.62 10.67 2.03
N LEU A 202 0.29 9.73 2.29
CA LEU A 202 0.39 9.09 3.60
C LEU A 202 0.75 10.11 4.70
N GLN A 203 1.69 11.01 4.45
CA GLN A 203 2.08 12.07 5.41
C GLN A 203 0.93 13.07 5.67
N GLU A 204 0.15 13.41 4.65
CA GLU A 204 -1.04 14.26 4.79
C GLU A 204 -2.12 13.59 5.66
N THR A 205 -2.24 12.26 5.62
CA THR A 205 -3.17 11.52 6.49
C THR A 205 -2.70 11.36 7.94
N GLU A 206 -1.40 11.44 8.21
CA GLU A 206 -0.85 11.39 9.59
C GLU A 206 -0.98 12.73 10.33
N THR A 207 -1.15 13.84 9.61
CA THR A 207 -1.16 15.20 10.17
C THR A 207 -2.57 15.71 10.53
N ASN A 208 -3.61 15.00 10.08
CA ASN A 208 -5.03 15.30 10.33
C ASN A 208 -5.62 14.35 11.37
#